data_AF-A0A2S5JJY8-F1
#
_entry.id   AF-A0A2S5JJY8-F1
#
_cell.length_a   1.000
_cell.length_b   1.000
_cell.length_c   1.000
_cell.angle_alpha   90.00
_cell.angle_beta   90.00
_cell.angle_gamma   90.00
#
_symmetry.space_group_name_H-M   'P 1'
#
loop_
_entity.id
_entity.type
_entity.pdbx_description
1 polymer ?
#
loop_
_entity_poly.entity_id
_entity_poly.type
_entity_poly.pdbx_seq_one_letter_code
_entity_poly.pdbx_strand_id
1 'polypeptide(L)'
;MQGNGSAAFGARQKMQADPFARIRRAAGEGLTLRPLGRSHAALFRDGSRTLLVSFESLDDIVRLDDDGLPLGLQIAQDRGFSYLGILAATQSWYRLRALYDLFDRLDDADWFGRFDRVVFYGAGMSGYAAAAYSVVAPGANVIAIQPQATLDPRVAGWDPRFIEMRRTSFTDRYGYAPEMIDAAASVHILFDPEQNLDFMHAALFVRPNVHLLQCRNLGRRIAPALHRMAILRPLIEAGCEGRLDEALFWQMYRARRGYLPYLESLAQKLRHEGRPYLGALLCRNVESRFDAPEFRALRAEFEGQLSAAGKPIPPAPGPRI
;
A
#
# COMPACT_ATOMS: atom_id res chain seq x y z
N MET A 1 58.34 -10.35 -18.00
CA MET A 1 57.58 -11.31 -17.17
C MET A 1 57.81 -10.99 -15.71
N GLN A 2 56.83 -10.42 -15.02
CA GLN A 2 56.58 -10.59 -13.58
C GLN A 2 55.17 -10.06 -13.33
N GLY A 3 54.27 -10.97 -13.01
CA GLY A 3 52.82 -10.78 -13.02
C GLY A 3 52.25 -10.37 -11.65
N ASN A 4 51.45 -9.31 -11.67
CA ASN A 4 50.00 -9.29 -11.36
C ASN A 4 49.42 -10.24 -10.27
N GLY A 5 50.13 -10.46 -9.16
CA GLY A 5 49.61 -11.21 -8.01
C GLY A 5 48.79 -10.40 -6.98
N SER A 6 48.74 -9.06 -7.07
CA SER A 6 48.20 -8.22 -5.99
C SER A 6 46.76 -7.71 -6.23
N ALA A 7 46.32 -7.64 -7.49
CA ALA A 7 44.99 -7.09 -7.83
C ALA A 7 43.82 -8.09 -7.64
N ALA A 8 44.11 -9.39 -7.47
CA ALA A 8 43.09 -10.44 -7.38
C ALA A 8 42.54 -10.67 -5.95
N PHE A 9 43.14 -10.07 -4.93
CA PHE A 9 42.67 -10.19 -3.54
C PHE A 9 41.82 -8.99 -3.08
N GLY A 10 41.96 -7.83 -3.73
CA GLY A 10 41.18 -6.62 -3.44
C GLY A 10 39.76 -6.61 -4.04
N ALA A 11 39.42 -7.58 -4.90
CA ALA A 11 38.13 -7.66 -5.58
C ALA A 11 37.14 -8.67 -4.94
N ARG A 12 37.48 -9.23 -3.78
CA ARG A 12 36.62 -10.14 -2.99
C ARG A 12 36.36 -9.61 -1.59
N GLN A 13 35.85 -8.39 -1.44
CA GLN A 13 35.14 -7.90 -0.24
C GLN A 13 34.73 -6.43 -0.41
N LYS A 14 33.81 -6.14 -1.34
CA LYS A 14 32.76 -5.19 -0.94
C LYS A 14 31.75 -6.03 -0.19
N MET A 15 31.92 -6.10 1.13
CA MET A 15 30.90 -6.63 2.03
C MET A 15 29.63 -5.85 1.72
N GLN A 16 28.74 -6.47 0.94
CA GLN A 16 27.49 -5.86 0.52
C GLN A 16 26.75 -5.55 1.82
N ALA A 17 26.63 -4.26 2.16
CA ALA A 17 26.03 -3.84 3.42
C ALA A 17 24.68 -4.53 3.56
N ASP A 18 24.47 -5.19 4.69
CA ASP A 18 23.24 -5.94 4.92
C ASP A 18 22.04 -4.99 4.88
N PRO A 19 21.14 -5.12 3.89
CA PRO A 19 20.04 -4.19 3.69
C PRO A 19 19.05 -4.19 4.86
N PHE A 20 19.05 -5.24 5.70
CA PHE A 20 18.15 -5.37 6.85
C PHE A 20 18.85 -5.08 8.19
N ALA A 21 20.09 -4.57 8.19
CA ALA A 21 20.84 -4.31 9.41
C ALA A 21 20.15 -3.33 10.37
N ARG A 22 19.42 -2.34 9.85
CA ARG A 22 18.64 -1.40 10.68
C ARG A 22 17.50 -2.12 11.40
N ILE A 23 16.71 -2.88 10.65
CA ILE A 23 15.59 -3.66 11.18
C ILE A 23 16.09 -4.67 12.22
N ARG A 24 17.21 -5.35 11.96
CA ARG A 24 17.80 -6.29 12.92
C ARG A 24 18.26 -5.62 14.22
N ARG A 25 18.73 -4.37 14.17
CA ARG A 25 19.15 -3.63 15.38
C ARG A 25 17.98 -3.08 16.18
N ALA A 26 16.92 -2.66 15.49
CA ALA A 26 15.70 -2.16 16.13
C ALA A 26 14.78 -3.30 16.61
N ALA A 27 14.98 -4.52 16.09
CA ALA A 27 14.36 -5.74 16.57
C ALA A 27 14.81 -6.09 18.00
N GLY A 28 13.91 -6.00 18.97
CA GLY A 28 14.15 -6.46 20.35
C GLY A 28 14.06 -7.98 20.52
N GLU A 29 14.10 -8.43 21.78
CA GLU A 29 13.90 -9.84 22.14
C GLU A 29 12.53 -10.37 21.65
N GLY A 30 12.51 -11.60 21.12
CA GLY A 30 11.29 -12.22 20.60
C GLY A 30 11.02 -12.02 19.09
N LEU A 31 11.95 -11.39 18.36
CA LEU A 31 11.88 -11.25 16.90
C LEU A 31 12.94 -12.10 16.20
N THR A 32 12.52 -12.98 15.30
CA THR A 32 13.41 -13.81 14.50
C THR A 32 13.47 -13.29 13.07
N LEU A 33 14.64 -12.82 12.63
CA LEU A 33 14.88 -12.43 11.23
C LEU A 33 15.65 -13.54 10.51
N ARG A 34 15.02 -14.13 9.49
CA ARG A 34 15.62 -15.15 8.63
C ARG A 34 15.84 -14.59 7.22
N PRO A 35 17.10 -14.49 6.74
CA PRO A 35 17.38 -14.13 5.36
C PRO A 35 16.74 -15.11 4.37
N LEU A 36 16.16 -14.58 3.30
CA LEU A 36 15.61 -15.31 2.15
C LEU A 36 16.41 -14.92 0.91
N GLY A 37 17.58 -15.54 0.75
CA GLY A 37 18.56 -15.11 -0.26
C GLY A 37 19.20 -13.76 0.11
N ARG A 38 19.59 -12.98 -0.91
CA ARG A 38 20.38 -11.75 -0.71
C ARG A 38 19.54 -10.48 -0.55
N SER A 39 18.30 -10.47 -1.04
CA SER A 39 17.48 -9.27 -1.12
C SER A 39 16.17 -9.35 -0.35
N HIS A 40 15.92 -10.45 0.36
CA HIS A 40 14.69 -10.64 1.13
C HIS A 40 14.99 -11.18 2.53
N ALA A 41 14.06 -10.94 3.44
CA ALA A 41 14.07 -11.52 4.77
C ALA A 41 12.64 -11.83 5.21
N ALA A 42 12.47 -12.96 5.91
CA ALA A 42 11.27 -13.22 6.70
C ALA A 42 11.52 -12.76 8.13
N LEU A 43 10.54 -12.09 8.69
CA LEU A 43 10.57 -11.54 10.03
C LEU A 43 9.41 -12.14 10.83
N PHE A 44 9.73 -12.92 11.85
CA PHE A 44 8.74 -13.63 12.64
C PHE A 44 8.73 -13.14 14.09
N ARG A 45 7.53 -12.87 14.60
CA ARG A 45 7.26 -12.59 16.01
C ARG A 45 6.08 -13.44 16.47
N ASP A 46 6.23 -14.09 17.61
CA ASP A 46 5.13 -14.77 18.27
C ASP A 46 4.34 -13.79 19.15
N GLY A 47 3.03 -14.00 19.24
CA GLY A 47 2.10 -13.10 19.93
C GLY A 47 0.75 -13.77 20.16
N SER A 48 -0.33 -13.02 19.94
CA SER A 48 -1.69 -13.55 20.09
C SER A 48 -2.09 -14.50 18.95
N ARG A 49 -3.29 -15.08 19.04
CA ARG A 49 -3.91 -15.92 18.00
C ARG A 49 -4.38 -15.14 16.76
N THR A 50 -4.12 -13.83 16.70
CA THR A 50 -4.24 -13.01 15.49
C THR A 50 -2.86 -12.90 14.84
N LEU A 51 -2.76 -13.31 13.58
CA LEU A 51 -1.57 -13.18 12.76
C LEU A 51 -1.72 -12.05 11.73
N LEU A 52 -0.79 -11.10 11.76
CA LEU A 52 -0.58 -10.14 10.68
C LEU A 52 0.56 -10.63 9.78
N VAL A 53 0.24 -10.97 8.53
CA VAL A 53 1.21 -11.23 7.47
C VAL A 53 1.37 -9.94 6.65
N SER A 54 2.54 -9.31 6.66
CA SER A 54 2.78 -8.13 5.82
C SER A 54 3.87 -8.38 4.79
N PHE A 55 3.68 -7.79 3.61
CA PHE A 55 4.71 -7.67 2.59
C PHE A 55 5.11 -6.20 2.54
N GLU A 56 6.39 -5.93 2.71
CA GLU A 56 6.89 -4.55 2.75
C GLU A 56 8.23 -4.43 2.02
N SER A 57 8.42 -3.35 1.26
CA SER A 57 9.68 -3.04 0.60
C SER A 57 10.48 -2.08 1.45
N LEU A 58 11.81 -2.14 1.41
CA LEU A 58 12.65 -1.18 2.15
C LEU A 58 12.40 0.26 1.70
N ASP A 59 12.11 0.46 0.41
CA ASP A 59 11.75 1.76 -0.14
C ASP A 59 10.46 2.31 0.48
N ASP A 60 9.45 1.47 0.68
CA ASP A 60 8.18 1.89 1.29
C ASP A 60 8.32 2.09 2.80
N ILE A 61 9.10 1.23 3.47
CA ILE A 61 9.39 1.36 4.90
C ILE A 61 10.03 2.72 5.19
N VAL A 62 11.09 3.08 4.47
CA VAL A 62 11.79 4.36 4.64
C VAL A 62 10.91 5.57 4.27
N ARG A 63 9.92 5.39 3.39
CA ARG A 63 8.97 6.46 3.04
C ARG A 63 7.87 6.67 4.06
N LEU A 64 7.50 5.63 4.81
CA LEU A 64 6.41 5.67 5.79
C LEU A 64 6.91 5.99 7.18
N ASP A 65 8.13 5.56 7.51
CA ASP A 65 8.66 5.66 8.86
C ASP A 65 10.14 6.04 8.84
N ASP A 66 10.45 7.16 9.47
CA ASP A 66 11.83 7.64 9.61
C ASP A 66 12.65 6.70 10.48
N ASP A 67 12.02 5.98 11.43
CA ASP A 67 12.64 4.94 12.28
C ASP A 67 12.96 3.65 11.51
N GLY A 68 12.41 3.51 10.30
CA GLY A 68 12.75 2.48 9.34
C GLY A 68 12.30 1.07 9.75
N LEU A 69 11.23 0.97 10.53
CA LEU A 69 10.61 -0.31 10.88
C LEU A 69 9.39 -0.61 9.99
N PRO A 70 9.17 -1.90 9.62
CA PRO A 70 7.96 -2.29 8.92
C PRO A 70 6.70 -1.89 9.69
N LEU A 71 5.71 -1.30 9.02
CA LEU A 71 4.47 -0.86 9.65
C LEU A 71 3.74 -2.06 10.27
N GLY A 72 3.76 -3.22 9.62
CA GLY A 72 3.15 -4.43 10.16
C GLY A 72 3.81 -4.88 11.46
N LEU A 73 5.13 -4.74 11.57
CA LEU A 73 5.86 -5.04 12.82
C LEU A 73 5.45 -4.10 13.95
N GLN A 74 5.38 -2.80 13.67
CA GLN A 74 4.98 -1.80 14.68
C GLN A 74 3.58 -2.08 15.21
N ILE A 75 2.63 -2.39 14.31
CA ILE A 75 1.25 -2.75 14.70
C ILE A 75 1.25 -4.00 15.56
N ALA A 76 1.97 -5.03 15.15
CA ALA A 76 2.04 -6.29 15.88
C ALA A 76 2.65 -6.13 17.28
N GLN A 77 3.70 -5.31 17.41
CA GLN A 77 4.31 -5.00 18.70
C GLN A 77 3.32 -4.29 19.62
N ASP A 78 2.69 -3.22 19.15
CA ASP A 78 1.77 -2.42 19.97
C ASP A 78 0.50 -3.16 20.37
N ARG A 79 -0.02 -4.02 19.48
CA ARG A 79 -1.28 -4.75 19.70
C ARG A 79 -1.08 -6.18 20.22
N GLY A 80 0.17 -6.63 20.34
CA GLY A 80 0.49 -7.99 20.78
C GLY A 80 0.14 -9.08 19.76
N PHE A 81 -0.05 -8.76 18.47
CA PHE A 81 -0.36 -9.76 17.44
C PHE A 81 0.85 -10.60 17.06
N SER A 82 0.62 -11.86 16.68
CA SER A 82 1.63 -12.64 15.95
C SER A 82 1.90 -11.98 14.61
N TYR A 83 3.13 -12.10 14.10
CA TYR A 83 3.54 -11.40 12.89
C TYR A 83 4.49 -12.21 12.02
N LEU A 84 4.21 -12.19 10.71
CA LEU A 84 5.07 -12.70 9.65
C LEU A 84 5.27 -11.60 8.60
N GLY A 85 6.38 -10.90 8.68
CA GLY A 85 6.77 -9.89 7.70
C GLY A 85 7.67 -10.46 6.61
N ILE A 86 7.37 -10.21 5.34
CA ILE A 86 8.24 -10.51 4.22
C ILE A 86 8.79 -9.20 3.66
N LEU A 87 10.08 -9.01 3.86
CA LEU A 87 10.79 -7.77 3.51
C LEU A 87 11.52 -7.94 2.19
N ALA A 88 11.42 -6.93 1.32
CA ALA A 88 12.11 -6.89 0.03
C ALA A 88 13.01 -5.66 -0.10
N ALA A 89 14.29 -5.87 -0.38
CA ALA A 89 15.27 -4.83 -0.69
C ALA A 89 15.32 -4.48 -2.19
N THR A 90 14.56 -5.20 -3.01
CA THR A 90 14.53 -5.06 -4.47
C THR A 90 13.11 -5.21 -4.98
N GLN A 91 12.79 -4.64 -6.13
CA GLN A 91 11.50 -4.83 -6.82
C GLN A 91 11.41 -6.21 -7.50
N SER A 92 11.50 -7.28 -6.71
CA SER A 92 11.43 -8.67 -7.17
C SER A 92 10.01 -9.15 -7.44
N TRP A 93 9.01 -8.36 -7.04
CA TRP A 93 7.60 -8.74 -7.00
C TRP A 93 7.33 -9.97 -6.15
N TYR A 94 8.24 -10.25 -5.20
CA TYR A 94 8.19 -11.43 -4.35
C TYR A 94 8.25 -12.76 -5.15
N ARG A 95 8.67 -12.72 -6.43
CA ARG A 95 8.72 -13.88 -7.33
C ARG A 95 10.02 -14.68 -7.19
N LEU A 96 10.33 -15.14 -5.97
CA LEU A 96 11.57 -15.87 -5.66
C LEU A 96 11.26 -17.27 -5.13
N ARG A 97 12.00 -18.28 -5.62
CA ARG A 97 11.85 -19.68 -5.20
C ARG A 97 11.92 -19.87 -3.68
N ALA A 98 12.84 -19.20 -3.00
CA ALA A 98 12.98 -19.30 -1.55
C ALA A 98 11.72 -18.85 -0.78
N LEU A 99 10.93 -17.93 -1.36
CA LEU A 99 9.68 -17.47 -0.78
C LEU A 99 8.54 -18.45 -1.05
N TYR A 100 8.47 -19.01 -2.26
CA TYR A 100 7.54 -20.11 -2.56
C TYR A 100 7.76 -21.27 -1.59
N ASP A 101 9.01 -21.72 -1.45
CA ASP A 101 9.33 -22.84 -0.58
C ASP A 101 9.09 -22.50 0.90
N LEU A 102 9.13 -21.22 1.31
CA LEU A 102 8.72 -20.82 2.66
C LEU A 102 7.22 -21.00 2.86
N PHE A 103 6.41 -20.46 1.96
CA PHE A 103 4.95 -20.52 2.09
C PHE A 103 4.42 -21.94 1.92
N ASP A 104 4.93 -22.72 0.97
CA ASP A 104 4.58 -24.13 0.81
C ASP A 104 4.87 -24.92 2.09
N ARG A 105 6.04 -24.72 2.71
CA ARG A 105 6.35 -25.39 3.99
C ARG A 105 5.46 -24.96 5.15
N LEU A 106 4.99 -23.71 5.16
CA LEU A 106 4.08 -23.23 6.20
C LEU A 106 2.68 -23.82 6.00
N ASP A 107 2.24 -23.94 4.74
CA ASP A 107 0.97 -24.56 4.35
C ASP A 107 0.98 -26.07 4.64
N ASP A 108 2.01 -26.79 4.18
CA ASP A 108 2.21 -28.23 4.42
C ASP A 108 2.24 -28.58 5.92
N ALA A 109 2.69 -27.65 6.77
CA ALA A 109 2.77 -27.81 8.22
C ALA A 109 1.51 -27.36 8.96
N ASP A 110 0.44 -26.98 8.26
CA ASP A 110 -0.77 -26.35 8.79
C ASP A 110 -0.42 -25.22 9.78
N TRP A 111 0.59 -24.42 9.45
CA TRP A 111 1.10 -23.40 10.35
C TRP A 111 0.06 -22.29 10.56
N PHE A 112 -0.69 -21.94 9.50
CA PHE A 112 -1.72 -20.90 9.55
C PHE A 112 -2.96 -21.34 10.35
N GLY A 113 -3.29 -22.64 10.39
CA GLY A 113 -4.42 -23.18 11.15
C GLY A 113 -4.32 -22.99 12.67
N ARG A 114 -3.14 -22.62 13.19
CA ARG A 114 -2.97 -22.30 14.61
C ARG A 114 -3.57 -20.94 15.01
N PHE A 115 -3.91 -20.07 14.07
CA PHE A 115 -4.41 -18.71 14.33
C PHE A 115 -5.93 -18.65 14.14
N ASP A 116 -6.62 -17.93 15.01
CA ASP A 116 -8.05 -17.67 14.87
C ASP A 116 -8.35 -16.67 13.74
N ARG A 117 -7.35 -15.85 13.40
CA ARG A 117 -7.45 -14.81 12.40
C ARG A 117 -6.11 -14.58 11.73
N VAL A 118 -6.12 -14.59 10.40
CA VAL A 118 -4.96 -14.23 9.58
C VAL A 118 -5.32 -13.04 8.70
N VAL A 119 -4.44 -12.04 8.68
CA VAL A 119 -4.61 -10.82 7.87
C VAL A 119 -3.38 -10.63 7.00
N PHE A 120 -3.57 -10.52 5.69
CA PHE A 120 -2.53 -10.20 4.72
C PHE A 120 -2.59 -8.71 4.37
N TYR A 121 -1.45 -8.03 4.42
CA TYR A 121 -1.34 -6.60 4.12
C TYR A 121 -0.16 -6.28 3.19
N GLY A 122 -0.39 -5.36 2.24
CA GLY A 122 0.69 -4.74 1.47
C GLY A 122 0.22 -3.64 0.51
N ALA A 123 1.16 -2.87 -0.01
CA ALA A 123 0.92 -1.82 -1.00
C ALA A 123 1.78 -1.99 -2.28
N GLY A 124 1.24 -1.65 -3.46
CA GLY A 124 1.91 -1.79 -4.75
C GLY A 124 2.28 -3.24 -5.06
N MET A 125 3.57 -3.51 -5.34
CA MET A 125 4.07 -4.88 -5.51
C MET A 125 3.83 -5.76 -4.26
N SER A 126 3.83 -5.14 -3.08
CA SER A 126 3.56 -5.84 -1.84
C SER A 126 2.07 -6.09 -1.64
N GLY A 127 1.20 -5.25 -2.22
CA GLY A 127 -0.23 -5.51 -2.30
C GLY A 127 -0.53 -6.69 -3.23
N TYR A 128 0.17 -6.79 -4.35
CA TYR A 128 0.16 -7.99 -5.20
C TYR A 128 0.54 -9.23 -4.38
N ALA A 129 1.66 -9.19 -3.65
CA ALA A 129 2.11 -10.33 -2.86
C ALA A 129 1.14 -10.70 -1.72
N ALA A 130 0.59 -9.71 -1.02
CA ALA A 130 -0.41 -9.94 0.02
C ALA A 130 -1.63 -10.72 -0.52
N ALA A 131 -2.12 -10.36 -1.70
CA ALA A 131 -3.20 -11.10 -2.35
C ALA A 131 -2.74 -12.48 -2.86
N ALA A 132 -1.61 -12.52 -3.57
CA ALA A 132 -1.08 -13.74 -4.20
C ALA A 132 -0.75 -14.86 -3.21
N TYR A 133 -0.19 -14.52 -2.04
CA TYR A 133 0.19 -15.50 -1.03
C TYR A 133 -0.92 -15.82 -0.03
N SER A 134 -2.06 -15.13 -0.08
CA SER A 134 -3.16 -15.37 0.87
C SER A 134 -3.81 -16.75 0.75
N VAL A 135 -3.62 -17.43 -0.39
CA VAL A 135 -4.19 -18.77 -0.67
C VAL A 135 -3.78 -19.83 0.35
N VAL A 136 -2.61 -19.69 0.99
CA VAL A 136 -2.08 -20.59 2.03
C VAL A 136 -2.82 -20.49 3.37
N ALA A 137 -3.74 -19.54 3.50
CA ALA A 137 -4.53 -19.32 4.69
C ALA A 137 -6.00 -19.09 4.29
N PRO A 138 -6.73 -20.15 3.93
CA PRO A 138 -8.16 -20.08 3.69
C PRO A 138 -8.88 -19.37 4.85
N GLY A 139 -9.81 -18.47 4.54
CA GLY A 139 -10.50 -17.64 5.52
C GLY A 139 -9.73 -16.39 5.98
N ALA A 140 -8.53 -16.11 5.44
CA ALA A 140 -7.81 -14.89 5.75
C ALA A 140 -8.54 -13.62 5.25
N ASN A 141 -8.26 -12.49 5.89
CA ASN A 141 -8.63 -11.17 5.38
C ASN A 141 -7.44 -10.56 4.64
N VAL A 142 -7.69 -9.93 3.49
CA VAL A 142 -6.64 -9.30 2.68
C VAL A 142 -6.90 -7.79 2.58
N ILE A 143 -5.86 -6.99 2.81
CA ILE A 143 -5.85 -5.54 2.62
C ILE A 143 -4.75 -5.22 1.62
N ALA A 144 -5.11 -4.99 0.36
CA ALA A 144 -4.16 -4.72 -0.70
C ALA A 144 -4.37 -3.31 -1.28
N ILE A 145 -3.33 -2.48 -1.20
CA ILE A 145 -3.37 -1.09 -1.66
C ILE A 145 -2.67 -0.98 -3.01
N GLN A 146 -3.36 -0.49 -4.03
CA GLN A 146 -2.89 -0.39 -5.41
C GLN A 146 -2.21 -1.68 -5.94
N PRO A 147 -2.80 -2.87 -5.71
CA PRO A 147 -2.17 -4.10 -6.18
C PRO A 147 -2.23 -4.18 -7.70
N GLN A 148 -1.21 -4.78 -8.29
CA GLN A 148 -1.30 -5.31 -9.65
C GLN A 148 -1.87 -6.73 -9.55
N ALA A 149 -2.75 -7.11 -10.46
CA ALA A 149 -3.30 -8.47 -10.51
C ALA A 149 -2.23 -9.49 -10.96
N THR A 150 -1.42 -9.07 -11.94
CA THR A 150 -0.28 -9.81 -12.50
C THR A 150 0.55 -8.86 -13.35
N LEU A 151 1.80 -9.23 -13.63
CA LEU A 151 2.61 -8.59 -14.67
C LEU A 151 2.84 -9.49 -15.89
N ASP A 152 2.10 -10.61 -16.01
CA ASP A 152 2.12 -11.43 -17.23
C ASP A 152 1.69 -10.56 -18.42
N PRO A 153 2.55 -10.35 -19.44
CA PRO A 153 2.23 -9.51 -20.59
C PRO A 153 1.04 -10.01 -21.42
N ARG A 154 0.62 -11.28 -21.26
CA ARG A 154 -0.57 -11.82 -21.93
C ARG A 154 -1.87 -11.27 -21.33
N VAL A 155 -1.85 -10.87 -20.05
CA VAL A 155 -3.02 -10.32 -19.33
C VAL A 155 -2.87 -8.82 -19.10
N ALA A 156 -1.69 -8.39 -18.66
CA ALA A 156 -1.36 -7.03 -18.30
C ALA A 156 -0.47 -6.31 -19.35
N GLY A 157 -0.51 -6.75 -20.62
CA GLY A 157 0.30 -6.15 -21.69
C GLY A 157 0.02 -4.67 -21.95
N TRP A 158 -1.10 -4.16 -21.44
CA TRP A 158 -1.50 -2.75 -21.45
C TRP A 158 -0.79 -1.88 -20.39
N ASP A 159 -0.09 -2.48 -19.42
CA ASP A 159 0.64 -1.76 -18.37
C ASP A 159 2.13 -1.62 -18.72
N PRO A 160 2.61 -0.41 -19.08
CA PRO A 160 4.01 -0.21 -19.47
C PRO A 160 4.95 0.02 -18.27
N ARG A 161 4.45 0.04 -17.02
CA ARG A 161 5.24 0.48 -15.86
C ARG A 161 6.38 -0.45 -15.46
N PHE A 162 6.28 -1.74 -15.82
CA PHE A 162 7.16 -2.81 -15.30
C PHE A 162 7.71 -3.70 -16.42
N ILE A 163 8.20 -3.10 -17.50
CA ILE A 163 8.70 -3.83 -18.69
C ILE A 163 9.85 -4.77 -18.34
N GLU A 164 10.68 -4.40 -17.37
CA GLU A 164 11.79 -5.19 -16.85
C GLU A 164 11.34 -6.54 -16.25
N MET A 165 10.08 -6.65 -15.83
CA MET A 165 9.50 -7.86 -15.24
C MET A 165 8.94 -8.85 -16.26
N ARG A 166 8.97 -8.56 -17.57
CA ARG A 166 8.42 -9.44 -18.61
C ARG A 166 9.09 -10.82 -18.70
N ARG A 167 10.28 -10.98 -18.15
CA ARG A 167 11.01 -12.26 -18.07
C ARG A 167 10.72 -13.05 -16.80
N THR A 168 9.99 -12.45 -15.86
CA THR A 168 9.60 -13.09 -14.61
C THR A 168 8.27 -13.79 -14.81
N SER A 169 8.17 -15.02 -14.35
CA SER A 169 6.93 -15.80 -14.44
C SER A 169 5.89 -15.28 -13.44
N PHE A 170 4.66 -15.05 -13.93
CA PHE A 170 3.46 -14.76 -13.12
C PHE A 170 2.34 -15.77 -13.41
N THR A 171 2.71 -16.94 -13.96
CA THR A 171 1.79 -18.02 -14.34
C THR A 171 2.03 -19.30 -13.56
N ASP A 172 3.11 -19.35 -12.77
CA ASP A 172 3.37 -20.45 -11.84
C ASP A 172 2.80 -20.15 -10.45
N ARG A 173 3.23 -20.89 -9.42
CA ARG A 173 2.78 -20.78 -8.02
C ARG A 173 2.63 -19.32 -7.59
N TYR A 174 1.50 -18.98 -6.95
CA TYR A 174 1.21 -17.63 -6.47
C TYR A 174 1.28 -16.53 -7.57
N GLY A 175 1.07 -16.91 -8.83
CA GLY A 175 1.33 -16.06 -9.99
C GLY A 175 0.28 -14.99 -10.23
N TYR A 176 -0.98 -15.41 -10.40
CA TYR A 176 -2.10 -14.52 -10.70
C TYR A 176 -2.91 -14.22 -9.43
N ALA A 177 -2.69 -13.05 -8.84
CA ALA A 177 -3.22 -12.71 -7.52
C ALA A 177 -4.76 -12.80 -7.41
N PRO A 178 -5.57 -12.43 -8.41
CA PRO A 178 -7.01 -12.62 -8.36
C PRO A 178 -7.42 -14.07 -8.10
N GLU A 179 -6.78 -15.07 -8.70
CA GLU A 179 -7.13 -16.48 -8.44
C GLU A 179 -6.72 -16.93 -7.04
N MET A 180 -5.69 -16.33 -6.46
CA MET A 180 -5.15 -16.74 -5.16
C MET A 180 -5.99 -16.25 -3.97
N ILE A 181 -6.95 -15.35 -4.20
CA ILE A 181 -7.81 -14.81 -3.13
C ILE A 181 -9.17 -15.50 -3.04
N ASP A 182 -9.39 -16.59 -3.77
CA ASP A 182 -10.72 -17.24 -3.87
C ASP A 182 -11.21 -17.78 -2.52
N ALA A 183 -10.30 -18.35 -1.72
CA ALA A 183 -10.60 -18.89 -0.40
C ALA A 183 -10.51 -17.85 0.73
N ALA A 184 -10.21 -16.58 0.45
CA ALA A 184 -10.14 -15.53 1.46
C ALA A 184 -11.55 -15.19 1.99
N ALA A 185 -11.68 -14.88 3.29
CA ALA A 185 -12.96 -14.49 3.87
C ALA A 185 -13.41 -13.10 3.39
N SER A 186 -12.49 -12.15 3.31
CA SER A 186 -12.76 -10.82 2.76
C SER A 186 -11.49 -10.21 2.16
N VAL A 187 -11.65 -9.43 1.09
CA VAL A 187 -10.54 -8.82 0.37
C VAL A 187 -10.86 -7.36 0.10
N HIS A 188 -10.06 -6.46 0.65
CA HIS A 188 -10.22 -5.02 0.51
C HIS A 188 -9.16 -4.49 -0.45
N ILE A 189 -9.57 -4.11 -1.66
CA ILE A 189 -8.70 -3.57 -2.70
C ILE A 189 -8.85 -2.05 -2.72
N LEU A 190 -7.82 -1.32 -2.30
CA LEU A 190 -7.83 0.14 -2.30
C LEU A 190 -7.14 0.66 -3.56
N PHE A 191 -7.82 1.47 -4.37
CA PHE A 191 -7.27 2.04 -5.60
C PHE A 191 -7.91 3.39 -5.91
N ASP A 192 -7.24 4.21 -6.72
CA ASP A 192 -7.83 5.46 -7.22
C ASP A 192 -8.36 5.21 -8.65
N PRO A 193 -9.68 5.30 -8.89
CA PRO A 193 -10.23 5.13 -10.24
C PRO A 193 -9.75 6.17 -11.26
N GLU A 194 -9.19 7.30 -10.80
CA GLU A 194 -8.60 8.32 -11.69
C GLU A 194 -7.19 7.92 -12.19
N GLN A 195 -6.61 6.84 -11.64
CA GLN A 195 -5.39 6.24 -12.14
C GLN A 195 -5.74 5.02 -13.01
N ASN A 196 -5.87 5.25 -14.33
CA ASN A 196 -6.36 4.23 -15.29
C ASN A 196 -5.70 2.85 -15.12
N LEU A 197 -4.37 2.80 -14.97
CA LEU A 197 -3.66 1.53 -14.83
C LEU A 197 -4.01 0.81 -13.51
N ASP A 198 -4.17 1.54 -12.42
CA ASP A 198 -4.58 0.96 -11.13
C ASP A 198 -6.04 0.50 -11.17
N PHE A 199 -6.91 1.28 -11.83
CA PHE A 199 -8.31 0.90 -12.07
C PHE A 199 -8.42 -0.41 -12.85
N MET A 200 -7.67 -0.54 -13.95
CA MET A 200 -7.66 -1.75 -14.78
C MET A 200 -7.18 -2.98 -13.99
N HIS A 201 -6.15 -2.85 -13.15
CA HIS A 201 -5.71 -3.95 -12.28
C HIS A 201 -6.75 -4.30 -11.22
N ALA A 202 -7.32 -3.31 -10.54
CA ALA A 202 -8.35 -3.53 -9.52
C ALA A 202 -9.58 -4.25 -10.10
N ALA A 203 -9.97 -3.92 -11.35
CA ALA A 203 -11.08 -4.56 -12.03
C ALA A 203 -10.88 -6.08 -12.30
N LEU A 204 -9.65 -6.58 -12.27
CA LEU A 204 -9.36 -8.01 -12.42
C LEU A 204 -9.62 -8.83 -11.14
N PHE A 205 -9.74 -8.18 -9.98
CA PHE A 205 -9.96 -8.85 -8.70
C PHE A 205 -11.43 -9.21 -8.44
N VAL A 206 -12.39 -8.84 -9.30
CA VAL A 206 -13.85 -8.96 -9.04
C VAL A 206 -14.28 -10.39 -8.66
N ARG A 207 -14.71 -10.55 -7.39
CA ARG A 207 -15.26 -11.78 -6.78
C ARG A 207 -16.28 -11.44 -5.69
N PRO A 208 -17.12 -12.39 -5.23
CA PRO A 208 -18.10 -12.13 -4.17
C PRO A 208 -17.50 -11.68 -2.83
N ASN A 209 -16.28 -12.11 -2.50
CA ASN A 209 -15.56 -11.77 -1.27
C ASN A 209 -14.70 -10.49 -1.38
N VAL A 210 -14.80 -9.75 -2.50
CA VAL A 210 -13.94 -8.59 -2.80
C VAL A 210 -14.70 -7.27 -2.68
N HIS A 211 -14.15 -6.37 -1.87
CA HIS A 211 -14.61 -5.01 -1.66
C HIS A 211 -13.67 -4.03 -2.38
N LEU A 212 -14.17 -3.39 -3.43
CA LEU A 212 -13.44 -2.40 -4.22
C LEU A 212 -13.57 -1.00 -3.58
N LEU A 213 -12.54 -0.59 -2.82
CA LEU A 213 -12.51 0.64 -2.05
C LEU A 213 -11.87 1.79 -2.84
N GLN A 214 -12.72 2.62 -3.46
CA GLN A 214 -12.28 3.69 -4.36
C GLN A 214 -11.76 4.94 -3.64
N CYS A 215 -10.45 5.13 -3.63
CA CYS A 215 -9.75 6.31 -3.14
C CYS A 215 -9.71 7.44 -4.19
N ARG A 216 -10.87 7.86 -4.69
CA ARG A 216 -10.98 8.79 -5.83
C ARG A 216 -10.24 10.11 -5.62
N ASN A 217 -9.41 10.50 -6.58
CA ASN A 217 -8.56 11.69 -6.58
C ASN A 217 -7.45 11.71 -5.51
N LEU A 218 -7.12 10.58 -4.91
CA LEU A 218 -6.00 10.50 -3.95
C LEU A 218 -4.64 10.40 -4.66
N GLY A 219 -4.64 10.01 -5.94
CA GLY A 219 -3.47 9.90 -6.80
C GLY A 219 -2.73 8.57 -6.65
N ARG A 220 -1.47 8.56 -7.09
CA ARG A 220 -0.64 7.35 -7.26
C ARG A 220 -0.02 6.80 -5.97
N ARG A 221 -0.13 7.51 -4.85
CA ARG A 221 0.54 7.18 -3.58
C ARG A 221 -0.48 7.02 -2.46
N ILE A 222 -1.34 6.01 -2.57
CA ILE A 222 -2.44 5.80 -1.64
C ILE A 222 -1.91 5.47 -0.24
N ALA A 223 -1.02 4.48 -0.09
CA ALA A 223 -0.52 4.09 1.24
C ALA A 223 0.15 5.26 2.00
N PRO A 224 1.09 6.03 1.40
CA PRO A 224 1.61 7.23 2.06
C PRO A 224 0.56 8.28 2.41
N ALA A 225 -0.46 8.48 1.56
CA ALA A 225 -1.55 9.41 1.86
C ALA A 225 -2.42 8.92 3.03
N LEU A 226 -2.79 7.63 3.06
CA LEU A 226 -3.52 7.02 4.17
C LEU A 226 -2.73 7.09 5.48
N HIS A 227 -1.39 6.93 5.40
CA HIS A 227 -0.51 7.07 6.55
C HIS A 227 -0.50 8.51 7.10
N ARG A 228 -0.30 9.51 6.23
CA ARG A 228 -0.34 10.94 6.61
C ARG A 228 -1.71 11.40 7.12
N MET A 229 -2.78 10.75 6.68
CA MET A 229 -4.13 10.96 7.21
C MET A 229 -4.39 10.22 8.53
N ALA A 230 -3.40 9.51 9.07
CA ALA A 230 -3.49 8.69 10.28
C ALA A 230 -4.58 7.59 10.21
N ILE A 231 -4.89 7.09 9.01
CA ILE A 231 -5.91 6.04 8.82
C ILE A 231 -5.33 4.69 8.39
N LEU A 232 -4.09 4.64 7.87
CA LEU A 232 -3.49 3.38 7.41
C LEU A 232 -3.32 2.35 8.54
N ARG A 233 -2.76 2.75 9.68
CA ARG A 233 -2.63 1.86 10.85
C ARG A 233 -4.00 1.41 11.38
N PRO A 234 -4.94 2.32 11.69
CA PRO A 234 -6.28 1.92 12.15
C PRO A 234 -7.02 0.99 11.19
N LEU A 235 -6.78 1.12 9.88
CA LEU A 235 -7.34 0.23 8.87
C LEU A 235 -6.83 -1.21 9.03
N ILE A 236 -5.51 -1.38 9.15
CA ILE A 236 -4.87 -2.69 9.32
C ILE A 236 -5.28 -3.30 10.66
N GLU A 237 -5.26 -2.51 11.73
CA GLU A 237 -5.72 -2.92 13.06
C GLU A 237 -7.19 -3.38 13.04
N ALA A 238 -8.08 -2.67 12.35
CA ALA A 238 -9.47 -3.09 12.19
C ALA A 238 -9.60 -4.44 11.46
N GLY A 239 -8.72 -4.73 10.49
CA GLY A 239 -8.63 -6.04 9.87
C GLY A 239 -8.22 -7.14 10.85
N CYS A 240 -7.18 -6.87 11.65
CA CYS A 240 -6.69 -7.76 12.71
C CYS A 240 -7.69 -7.97 13.85
N GLU A 241 -8.63 -7.05 14.03
CA GLU A 241 -9.70 -7.18 15.04
C GLU A 241 -11.01 -7.71 14.45
N GLY A 242 -11.12 -7.84 13.12
CA GLY A 242 -12.32 -8.31 12.44
C GLY A 242 -13.47 -7.35 12.35
N ARG A 243 -13.15 -6.06 12.43
CA ARG A 243 -14.11 -4.98 12.34
C ARG A 243 -14.04 -4.25 11.01
N LEU A 244 -13.10 -4.61 10.14
CA LEU A 244 -12.94 -3.96 8.85
C LEU A 244 -14.05 -4.40 7.90
N ASP A 245 -14.86 -3.43 7.50
CA ASP A 245 -15.81 -3.51 6.41
C ASP A 245 -15.78 -2.19 5.60
N GLU A 246 -16.60 -2.13 4.54
CA GLU A 246 -16.71 -0.93 3.70
C GLU A 246 -17.18 0.29 4.49
N ALA A 247 -18.13 0.12 5.41
CA ALA A 247 -18.72 1.22 6.16
C ALA A 247 -17.68 1.90 7.07
N LEU A 248 -16.90 1.11 7.79
CA LEU A 248 -15.81 1.57 8.64
C LEU A 248 -14.73 2.24 7.80
N PHE A 249 -14.36 1.65 6.66
CA PHE A 249 -13.41 2.29 5.74
C PHE A 249 -13.91 3.66 5.30
N TRP A 250 -15.16 3.78 4.84
CA TRP A 250 -15.69 5.06 4.36
C TRP A 250 -15.81 6.10 5.47
N GLN A 251 -16.05 5.68 6.72
CA GLN A 251 -15.98 6.55 7.89
C GLN A 251 -14.56 7.08 8.09
N MET A 252 -13.55 6.21 8.15
CA MET A 252 -12.14 6.60 8.29
C MET A 252 -11.68 7.50 7.11
N TYR A 253 -12.06 7.14 5.89
CA TYR A 253 -11.64 7.82 4.66
C TYR A 253 -12.17 9.26 4.54
N ARG A 254 -13.10 9.70 5.41
CA ARG A 254 -13.48 11.12 5.50
C ARG A 254 -12.34 12.00 6.00
N ALA A 255 -11.29 11.44 6.62
CA ALA A 255 -10.07 12.15 7.00
C ALA A 255 -9.47 12.97 5.83
N ARG A 256 -9.63 12.51 4.58
CA ARG A 256 -9.21 13.24 3.37
C ARG A 256 -9.76 14.66 3.25
N ARG A 257 -10.92 14.93 3.87
CA ARG A 257 -11.53 16.27 3.86
C ARG A 257 -10.71 17.31 4.62
N GLY A 258 -9.79 16.88 5.48
CA GLY A 258 -8.82 17.73 6.16
C GLY A 258 -7.37 17.55 5.69
N TYR A 259 -7.15 16.81 4.61
CA TYR A 259 -5.81 16.53 4.08
C TYR A 259 -5.48 17.49 2.92
N LEU A 260 -4.62 18.49 3.17
CA LEU A 260 -4.31 19.55 2.20
C LEU A 260 -3.89 19.03 0.81
N PRO A 261 -2.98 18.04 0.68
CA PRO A 261 -2.59 17.54 -0.65
C PRO A 261 -3.75 16.97 -1.48
N TYR A 262 -4.75 16.37 -0.82
CA TYR A 262 -5.98 15.92 -1.50
C TYR A 262 -6.84 17.10 -1.95
N LEU A 263 -6.99 18.11 -1.10
CA LEU A 263 -7.76 19.31 -1.42
C LEU A 263 -7.12 20.11 -2.57
N GLU A 264 -5.79 20.19 -2.60
CA GLU A 264 -5.02 20.82 -3.69
C GLU A 264 -5.24 20.07 -5.00
N SER A 265 -5.09 18.74 -4.99
CA SER A 265 -5.32 17.89 -6.17
C SER A 265 -6.75 18.04 -6.69
N LEU A 266 -7.73 18.11 -5.80
CA LEU A 266 -9.13 18.33 -6.16
C LEU A 266 -9.36 19.73 -6.75
N ALA A 267 -8.73 20.76 -6.20
CA ALA A 267 -8.84 22.12 -6.71
C ALA A 267 -8.22 22.26 -8.11
N GLN A 268 -7.07 21.63 -8.35
CA GLN A 268 -6.45 21.59 -9.68
C GLN A 268 -7.30 20.81 -10.69
N LYS A 269 -7.93 19.70 -10.27
CA LYS A 269 -8.88 18.98 -11.14
C LYS A 269 -10.06 19.86 -11.54
N LEU A 270 -10.68 20.56 -10.59
CA LEU A 270 -11.80 21.47 -10.86
C LEU A 270 -11.38 22.63 -11.78
N ARG A 271 -10.14 23.12 -11.63
CA ARG A 271 -9.56 24.11 -12.53
C ARG A 271 -9.40 23.57 -13.95
N HIS A 272 -8.80 22.41 -14.11
CA HIS A 272 -8.58 21.77 -15.40
C HIS A 272 -9.89 21.41 -16.12
N GLU A 273 -10.91 20.97 -15.38
CA GLU A 273 -12.24 20.66 -15.93
C GLU A 273 -13.09 21.89 -16.23
N GLY A 274 -12.60 23.11 -15.99
CA GLY A 274 -13.37 24.32 -16.21
C GLY A 274 -14.63 24.39 -15.35
N ARG A 275 -14.54 23.97 -14.08
CA ARG A 275 -15.63 23.98 -13.10
C ARG A 275 -15.46 25.08 -12.04
N PRO A 276 -15.44 26.37 -12.42
CA PRO A 276 -15.09 27.44 -11.51
C PRO A 276 -16.07 27.61 -10.34
N TYR A 277 -17.36 27.29 -10.55
CA TYR A 277 -18.37 27.33 -9.49
C TYR A 277 -18.02 26.39 -8.33
N LEU A 278 -17.71 25.12 -8.63
CA LEU A 278 -17.32 24.14 -7.62
C LEU A 278 -15.93 24.46 -7.05
N GLY A 279 -15.02 24.95 -7.89
CA GLY A 279 -13.68 25.37 -7.47
C GLY A 279 -13.71 26.47 -6.42
N ALA A 280 -14.51 27.52 -6.63
CA ALA A 280 -14.67 28.61 -5.68
C ALA A 280 -15.33 28.15 -4.37
N LEU A 281 -16.33 27.27 -4.43
CA LEU A 281 -16.95 26.69 -3.23
C LEU A 281 -15.99 25.83 -2.42
N LEU A 282 -15.14 25.04 -3.09
CA LEU A 282 -14.07 24.27 -2.45
C LEU A 282 -13.10 25.21 -1.74
N CYS A 283 -12.54 26.20 -2.45
CA CYS A 283 -11.55 27.12 -1.88
C CYS A 283 -12.12 27.87 -0.67
N ARG A 284 -13.36 28.36 -0.76
CA ARG A 284 -14.05 28.98 0.37
C ARG A 284 -14.18 28.05 1.58
N ASN A 285 -14.48 26.78 1.35
CA ASN A 285 -14.57 25.78 2.41
C ASN A 285 -13.20 25.41 3.02
N VAL A 286 -12.12 25.49 2.24
CA VAL A 286 -10.75 25.31 2.76
C VAL A 286 -10.33 26.52 3.59
N GLU A 287 -10.52 27.74 3.07
CA GLU A 287 -10.22 29.00 3.77
C GLU A 287 -10.95 29.13 5.11
N SER A 288 -12.16 28.57 5.24
CA SER A 288 -12.89 28.60 6.52
C SER A 288 -12.32 27.65 7.59
N ARG A 289 -11.33 26.83 7.25
CA ARG A 289 -10.79 25.76 8.11
C ARG A 289 -9.27 25.80 8.25
N PHE A 290 -8.57 26.39 7.28
CA PHE A 290 -7.11 26.41 7.18
C PHE A 290 -6.62 27.80 6.76
N ASP A 291 -5.45 28.21 7.25
CA ASP A 291 -4.72 29.32 6.65
C ASP A 291 -3.99 28.80 5.41
N ALA A 292 -4.59 29.04 4.25
CA ALA A 292 -4.16 28.49 2.97
C ALA A 292 -4.13 29.60 1.90
N PRO A 293 -3.06 30.43 1.85
CA PRO A 293 -2.96 31.56 0.92
C PRO A 293 -3.13 31.17 -0.55
N GLU A 294 -2.66 29.99 -0.94
CA GLU A 294 -2.80 29.44 -2.28
C GLU A 294 -4.26 29.20 -2.68
N PHE A 295 -5.11 28.79 -1.74
CA PHE A 295 -6.55 28.63 -1.99
C PHE A 295 -7.26 29.99 -2.11
N ARG A 296 -6.80 31.04 -1.40
CA ARG A 296 -7.30 32.41 -1.60
C ARG A 296 -7.04 32.92 -3.01
N ALA A 297 -5.82 32.74 -3.50
CA ALA A 297 -5.46 33.13 -4.86
C ALA A 297 -6.29 32.37 -5.91
N LEU A 298 -6.44 31.05 -5.71
CA LEU A 298 -7.21 30.20 -6.62
C LEU A 298 -8.73 30.52 -6.57
N ARG A 299 -9.27 30.88 -5.41
CA ARG A 299 -10.66 31.35 -5.30
C ARG A 299 -10.87 32.63 -6.10
N ALA A 300 -9.97 33.60 -5.97
CA ALA A 300 -10.05 34.86 -6.72
C ALA A 300 -10.03 34.62 -8.24
N GLU A 301 -9.22 33.68 -8.71
CA GLU A 301 -9.22 33.24 -10.11
C GLU A 301 -10.60 32.68 -10.53
N PHE A 302 -11.17 31.75 -9.75
CA PHE A 302 -12.49 31.18 -10.06
C PHE A 302 -13.62 32.22 -10.00
N GLU A 303 -13.61 33.12 -9.03
CA GLU A 303 -14.60 34.21 -8.90
C GLU A 303 -14.50 35.21 -10.05
N GLY A 304 -13.29 35.49 -10.54
CA GLY A 304 -13.06 36.29 -11.74
C GLY A 304 -13.70 35.67 -12.98
N GLN A 305 -13.50 34.36 -13.18
CA GLN A 305 -14.12 33.61 -14.28
C GLN A 305 -15.65 33.62 -14.20
N LEU A 306 -16.20 33.42 -13.00
CA LEU A 306 -17.66 33.42 -12.77
C LEU A 306 -18.29 34.80 -12.96
N SER A 307 -17.61 35.86 -12.53
CA SER A 307 -18.07 37.24 -12.71
C SER A 307 -18.11 37.62 -14.18
N ALA A 308 -17.08 37.25 -14.95
CA ALA A 308 -17.06 37.45 -16.40
C ALA A 308 -18.19 36.68 -17.11
N ALA A 309 -18.59 35.52 -16.58
CA ALA A 309 -19.70 34.72 -17.10
C ALA A 309 -21.08 35.11 -16.53
N GLY A 310 -21.19 36.15 -15.70
CA GLY A 310 -22.45 36.58 -15.08
C GLY A 310 -23.07 35.60 -14.09
N LYS A 311 -22.29 34.68 -13.51
CA LYS A 311 -22.75 33.61 -12.60
C LYS A 311 -22.02 33.65 -11.25
N PRO A 312 -22.16 34.71 -10.44
CA PRO A 312 -21.43 34.81 -9.16
C PRO A 312 -21.80 33.68 -8.20
N ILE A 313 -20.87 33.30 -7.32
CA ILE A 313 -21.19 32.36 -6.22
C ILE A 313 -22.07 33.04 -5.17
N PRO A 314 -22.96 32.31 -4.48
CA PRO A 314 -23.70 32.84 -3.33
C PRO A 314 -22.74 33.35 -2.25
N PRO A 315 -23.14 34.37 -1.45
CA PRO A 315 -22.33 34.83 -0.32
C PRO A 315 -22.08 33.67 0.67
N ALA A 316 -21.04 33.80 1.49
CA ALA A 316 -20.77 32.82 2.53
C ALA A 316 -22.01 32.70 3.45
N PRO A 317 -22.46 31.48 3.78
CA PRO A 317 -23.51 31.33 4.79
C PRO A 317 -23.00 31.97 6.10
N GLY A 318 -23.89 32.73 6.78
CA GLY A 318 -23.57 33.37 8.05
C GLY A 318 -23.08 32.37 9.11
N PRO A 319 -22.51 32.87 10.23
CA PRO A 319 -22.02 31.99 11.29
C PRO A 319 -23.14 31.03 11.72
N ARG A 320 -22.84 29.73 11.75
CA ARG A 320 -23.75 28.73 12.32
C ARG A 320 -23.74 28.95 13.84
N ILE A 321 -24.87 29.42 14.37
CA ILE A 321 -25.15 29.54 15.81
C ILE A 321 -25.18 28.15 16.44
#